data_AF-A0A4Q6BJL2-F1
#
_entry.id   AF-A0A4Q6BJL2-F1
#
_cell.length_a   1.000
_cell.length_b   1.000
_cell.length_c   1.000
_cell.angle_alpha   90.00
_cell.angle_beta   90.00
_cell.angle_gamma   90.00
#
_symmetry.space_group_name_H-M   'P 1'
#
loop_
_entity.id
_entity.type
_entity.pdbx_description
1 polymer ?
#
loop_
_entity_poly.entity_id
_entity_poly.type
_entity_poly.pdbx_seq_one_letter_code
_entity_poly.pdbx_strand_id
1 'polypeptide(L)'
;MIAKGLGLLGTACVELGEIEQSEEVFRIGIQYAQEGGSASDLFRRLGAALLQVGRPGEAIGPLRRAVALGGKTGELYQLLGRAFAKRGRYTAAYGCFREASAAGLAESELQADLAGLEKHFGPALTAWKAKLV
;
A
#
# COMPACT_ATOMS: atom_id res chain seq x y z
N MET A 1 12.53 13.45 -14.83
CA MET A 1 11.29 13.60 -15.63
C MET A 1 10.75 12.25 -16.14
N ILE A 2 11.59 11.31 -16.55
CA ILE A 2 11.16 10.00 -17.11
C ILE A 2 10.40 9.13 -16.09
N ALA A 3 10.93 8.97 -14.86
CA ALA A 3 10.29 8.15 -13.81
C ALA A 3 8.85 8.61 -13.47
N LYS A 4 8.61 9.92 -13.40
CA LYS A 4 7.27 10.46 -13.14
C LYS A 4 6.29 10.17 -14.29
N GLY A 5 6.76 10.28 -15.54
CA GLY A 5 5.96 9.95 -16.71
C GLY A 5 5.60 8.47 -16.77
N LEU A 6 6.58 7.58 -16.49
CA LEU A 6 6.34 6.14 -16.41
C LEU A 6 5.39 5.77 -15.27
N GLY A 7 5.48 6.46 -14.12
CA GLY A 7 4.54 6.27 -13.03
C GLY A 7 3.09 6.62 -13.39
N LEU A 8 2.88 7.69 -14.18
CA LEU A 8 1.55 8.07 -14.65
C LEU A 8 1.04 7.12 -15.75
N LEU A 9 1.92 6.71 -16.67
CA LEU A 9 1.57 5.78 -17.73
C LEU A 9 1.21 4.40 -17.15
N GLY A 10 1.95 3.93 -16.15
CA GLY A 10 1.61 2.70 -15.42
C GLY A 10 0.23 2.80 -14.75
N THR A 11 -0.08 3.92 -14.08
CA THR A 11 -1.41 4.14 -13.50
C THR A 11 -2.51 4.15 -14.57
N ALA A 12 -2.28 4.80 -15.72
CA ALA A 12 -3.25 4.82 -16.82
C ALA A 12 -3.50 3.41 -17.41
N CYS A 13 -2.45 2.59 -17.59
CA CYS A 13 -2.60 1.21 -18.04
C CYS A 13 -3.45 0.37 -17.06
N VAL A 14 -3.36 0.61 -15.75
CA VAL A 14 -4.20 -0.07 -14.74
C VAL A 14 -5.66 0.32 -14.92
N GLU A 15 -5.95 1.61 -15.12
CA GLU A 15 -7.31 2.10 -15.35
C GLU A 15 -7.91 1.53 -16.64
N LEU A 16 -7.07 1.28 -17.65
CA LEU A 16 -7.45 0.63 -18.91
C LEU A 16 -7.56 -0.90 -18.80
N GLY A 17 -7.19 -1.51 -17.68
CA GLY A 17 -7.20 -2.97 -17.48
C GLY A 17 -6.01 -3.70 -18.12
N GLU A 18 -5.03 -2.97 -18.64
CA GLU A 18 -3.82 -3.51 -19.27
C GLU A 18 -2.75 -3.82 -18.21
N ILE A 19 -2.99 -4.87 -17.43
CA ILE A 19 -2.23 -5.13 -16.21
C ILE A 19 -0.79 -5.55 -16.50
N GLU A 20 -0.57 -6.40 -17.51
CA GLU A 20 0.79 -6.81 -17.86
C GLU A 20 1.64 -5.62 -18.34
N GLN A 21 1.03 -4.72 -19.13
CA GLN A 21 1.72 -3.52 -19.64
C GLN A 21 2.03 -2.54 -18.50
N SER A 22 1.10 -2.36 -17.57
CA SER A 22 1.32 -1.56 -16.36
C SER A 22 2.54 -2.05 -15.57
N GLU A 23 2.65 -3.35 -15.32
CA GLU A 23 3.78 -3.93 -14.59
C GLU A 23 5.11 -3.72 -15.30
N GLU A 24 5.12 -3.88 -16.62
CA GLU A 24 6.29 -3.61 -17.44
C GLU A 24 6.72 -2.15 -17.34
N VAL A 25 5.77 -1.22 -17.43
CA VAL A 25 6.02 0.22 -17.35
C VAL A 25 6.55 0.61 -15.98
N PHE A 26 5.99 0.05 -14.90
CA PHE A 26 6.51 0.27 -13.55
C PHE A 26 7.91 -0.32 -13.39
N ARG A 27 8.19 -1.51 -13.94
CA ARG A 27 9.52 -2.14 -13.91
C ARG A 27 10.57 -1.27 -14.61
N ILE A 28 10.26 -0.78 -15.80
CA ILE A 28 11.10 0.15 -16.56
C ILE A 28 11.29 1.43 -15.74
N GLY A 29 10.21 1.99 -15.18
CA GLY A 29 10.27 3.17 -14.33
C GLY A 29 11.22 3.00 -13.15
N ILE A 30 11.17 1.86 -12.47
CA ILE A 30 12.02 1.53 -11.33
C ILE A 30 13.48 1.42 -11.76
N GLN A 31 13.75 0.79 -12.91
CA GLN A 31 15.11 0.66 -13.44
C GLN A 31 15.76 2.00 -13.79
N TYR A 32 14.96 2.97 -14.25
CA TYR A 32 15.42 4.33 -14.54
C TYR A 32 15.43 5.26 -13.32
N ALA A 33 14.64 4.96 -12.29
CA ALA A 33 14.63 5.72 -11.06
C ALA A 33 15.91 5.41 -10.26
N GLN A 34 16.86 6.35 -10.29
CA GLN A 34 18.00 6.35 -9.38
C GLN A 34 17.49 6.36 -7.91
N GLU A 35 18.26 5.73 -7.02
CA GLU A 35 17.90 5.51 -5.62
C GLU A 35 17.40 6.81 -4.93
N GLY A 36 16.27 6.71 -4.22
CA GLY A 36 15.67 7.83 -3.48
C GLY A 36 14.15 7.97 -3.66
N GLY A 37 13.62 9.16 -3.38
CA GLY A 37 12.18 9.41 -3.29
C GLY A 37 11.37 9.17 -4.59
N SER A 38 12.00 9.28 -5.77
CA SER A 38 11.34 8.99 -7.05
C SER A 38 11.07 7.49 -7.24
N ALA A 39 12.01 6.63 -6.82
CA ALA A 39 11.82 5.19 -6.83
C ALA A 39 10.74 4.78 -5.82
N SER A 40 10.70 5.43 -4.66
CA SER A 40 9.63 5.20 -3.67
C SER A 40 8.24 5.49 -4.23
N ASP A 41 8.04 6.56 -4.99
CA ASP A 41 6.72 6.89 -5.56
C ASP A 41 6.26 5.85 -6.59
N LEU A 42 7.20 5.32 -7.38
CA LEU A 42 6.92 4.25 -8.34
C LEU A 42 6.52 2.96 -7.65
N PHE A 43 7.25 2.56 -6.62
CA PHE A 43 6.90 1.38 -5.82
C PHE A 43 5.54 1.54 -5.11
N ARG A 44 5.21 2.76 -4.64
CA ARG A 44 3.89 3.08 -4.08
C ARG A 44 2.78 2.88 -5.11
N ARG A 45 2.94 3.45 -6.31
CA ARG A 45 1.97 3.35 -7.41
C ARG A 45 1.78 1.92 -7.88
N LEU A 46 2.86 1.16 -8.03
CA LEU A 46 2.81 -0.26 -8.37
C LEU A 46 2.04 -1.06 -7.30
N GLY A 47 2.32 -0.80 -6.01
CA GLY A 47 1.59 -1.44 -4.92
C GLY A 47 0.09 -1.12 -4.92
N ALA A 48 -0.28 0.14 -5.13
CA ALA A 48 -1.67 0.56 -5.23
C ALA A 48 -2.38 -0.08 -6.44
N ALA A 49 -1.72 -0.12 -7.60
CA ALA A 49 -2.20 -0.79 -8.79
C ALA A 49 -2.49 -2.28 -8.55
N LEU A 50 -1.54 -3.00 -7.95
CA LEU A 50 -1.71 -4.41 -7.61
C LEU A 50 -2.90 -4.65 -6.64
N LEU A 51 -3.19 -3.70 -5.75
CA LEU A 51 -4.37 -3.78 -4.87
C LEU A 51 -5.70 -3.57 -5.60
N GLN A 52 -5.71 -2.71 -6.62
CA GLN A 52 -6.87 -2.42 -7.46
C GLN A 52 -7.22 -3.63 -8.33
N VAL A 53 -6.21 -4.30 -8.88
CA VAL A 53 -6.35 -5.50 -9.72
C VAL A 53 -6.68 -6.77 -8.91
N GLY A 54 -6.66 -6.69 -7.58
CA GLY A 54 -6.97 -7.84 -6.73
C GLY A 54 -5.80 -8.82 -6.57
N ARG A 55 -4.56 -8.35 -6.74
CA ARG A 55 -3.30 -9.08 -6.46
C ARG A 55 -2.62 -8.56 -5.18
N PRO A 56 -3.29 -8.59 -4.01
CA PRO A 56 -2.80 -7.98 -2.78
C PRO A 56 -1.53 -8.63 -2.22
N GLY A 57 -1.26 -9.90 -2.56
CA GLY A 57 -0.04 -10.59 -2.12
C GLY A 57 1.21 -9.99 -2.75
N GLU A 58 1.11 -9.60 -4.02
CA GLU A 58 2.22 -9.06 -4.79
C GLU A 58 2.46 -7.59 -4.48
N ALA A 59 1.41 -6.86 -4.06
CA ALA A 59 1.51 -5.47 -3.62
C ALA A 59 2.45 -5.27 -2.41
N ILE A 60 2.60 -6.27 -1.55
CA ILE A 60 3.38 -6.15 -0.30
C ILE A 60 4.86 -5.87 -0.58
N GLY A 61 5.46 -6.53 -1.57
CA GLY A 61 6.88 -6.38 -1.90
C GLY A 61 7.25 -4.96 -2.32
N PRO A 62 6.59 -4.40 -3.36
CA PRO A 62 6.76 -3.01 -3.79
C PRO A 62 6.53 -2.03 -2.64
N LEU A 63 5.43 -2.15 -1.89
CA LEU A 63 5.12 -1.21 -0.81
C LEU A 63 6.18 -1.22 0.31
N ARG A 64 6.73 -2.39 0.66
CA ARG A 64 7.85 -2.46 1.63
C ARG A 64 9.11 -1.77 1.11
N ARG A 65 9.40 -1.87 -0.20
CA ARG A 65 10.51 -1.14 -0.81
C ARG A 65 10.27 0.37 -0.80
N ALA A 66 9.06 0.82 -1.05
CA ALA A 66 8.72 2.23 -0.94
C ALA A 66 8.96 2.77 0.48
N VAL A 67 8.60 2.01 1.51
CA VAL A 67 8.88 2.39 2.91
C VAL A 67 10.38 2.46 3.17
N ALA A 68 11.15 1.45 2.71
CA ALA A 68 12.61 1.42 2.89
C ALA A 68 13.33 2.58 2.19
N LEU A 69 12.76 3.12 1.11
CA LEU A 69 13.28 4.27 0.37
C LEU A 69 12.87 5.62 0.97
N GLY A 70 12.22 5.65 2.13
CA GLY A 70 11.84 6.89 2.82
C GLY A 70 10.65 7.59 2.19
N GLY A 71 9.78 6.88 1.48
CA GLY A 71 8.52 7.42 0.98
C GLY A 71 7.60 7.91 2.10
N LYS A 72 6.51 8.59 1.74
CA LYS A 72 5.48 9.02 2.69
C LYS A 72 4.93 7.83 3.48
N THR A 73 5.41 7.68 4.71
CA THR A 73 5.23 6.48 5.51
C THR A 73 3.76 6.22 5.82
N GLY A 74 2.98 7.25 6.14
CA GLY A 74 1.57 7.12 6.46
C GLY A 74 0.75 6.42 5.36
N GLU A 75 0.75 6.97 4.14
CA GLU A 75 0.00 6.42 3.00
C GLU A 75 0.50 5.01 2.64
N LEU A 76 1.82 4.79 2.73
CA LEU A 76 2.43 3.49 2.46
C LEU A 76 2.01 2.42 3.46
N TYR A 77 1.95 2.76 4.75
CA TYR A 77 1.48 1.86 5.79
C TYR A 77 -0.03 1.59 5.64
N GLN A 78 -0.83 2.56 5.21
CA GLN A 78 -2.23 2.31 4.88
C GLN A 78 -2.38 1.31 3.72
N LEU A 79 -1.64 1.50 2.63
CA LEU A 79 -1.66 0.57 1.49
C LEU A 79 -1.17 -0.84 1.89
N LEU A 80 -0.12 -0.94 2.71
CA LEU A 80 0.33 -2.21 3.28
C LEU A 80 -0.74 -2.87 4.13
N GLY A 81 -1.42 -2.09 4.97
CA GLY A 81 -2.53 -2.55 5.81
C GLY A 81 -3.65 -3.14 4.96
N ARG A 82 -4.05 -2.44 3.89
CA ARG A 82 -5.05 -2.93 2.92
C ARG A 82 -4.59 -4.23 2.23
N ALA A 83 -3.32 -4.31 1.85
CA ALA A 83 -2.74 -5.51 1.24
C ALA A 83 -2.82 -6.72 2.18
N PHE A 84 -2.45 -6.54 3.44
CA PHE A 84 -2.55 -7.58 4.45
C PHE A 84 -4.00 -7.96 4.77
N ALA A 85 -4.91 -6.98 4.87
CA ALA A 85 -6.33 -7.22 5.11
C ALA A 85 -6.96 -8.05 4.00
N LYS A 86 -6.72 -7.71 2.72
CA LYS A 86 -7.19 -8.49 1.57
C LYS A 86 -6.58 -9.90 1.49
N ARG A 87 -5.43 -10.13 2.13
CA ARG A 87 -4.80 -11.46 2.28
C ARG A 87 -5.27 -12.22 3.53
N GLY A 88 -6.22 -11.68 4.29
CA GLY A 88 -6.71 -12.27 5.54
C GLY A 88 -5.72 -12.19 6.71
N ARG A 89 -4.63 -11.42 6.57
CA ARG A 89 -3.61 -11.20 7.61
C ARG A 89 -3.99 -9.98 8.45
N TYR A 90 -5.11 -10.08 9.14
CA TYR A 90 -5.73 -8.93 9.79
C TYR A 90 -4.93 -8.34 10.98
N THR A 91 -4.13 -9.15 11.68
CA THR A 91 -3.24 -8.67 12.75
C THR A 91 -2.11 -7.79 12.20
N ALA A 92 -1.48 -8.23 11.11
CA ALA A 92 -0.47 -7.44 10.39
C ALA A 92 -1.08 -6.16 9.80
N ALA A 93 -2.29 -6.26 9.25
CA ALA A 93 -3.02 -5.10 8.74
C ALA A 93 -3.24 -4.04 9.83
N TYR A 94 -3.69 -4.45 11.02
CA TYR A 94 -3.88 -3.54 12.14
C TYR A 94 -2.58 -2.87 12.60
N GLY A 95 -1.47 -3.64 12.67
CA GLY A 95 -0.15 -3.07 12.94
C GLY A 95 0.23 -1.98 11.93
N CYS A 96 0.00 -2.22 10.64
CA CYS A 96 0.25 -1.21 9.61
C CYS A 96 -0.66 0.02 9.77
N PHE A 97 -1.94 -0.13 10.08
CA PHE A 97 -2.81 1.04 10.30
C PHE A 97 -2.42 1.85 11.54
N ARG A 98 -1.89 1.20 12.59
CA ARG A 98 -1.30 1.91 13.74
C ARG A 98 -0.08 2.73 13.34
N GLU A 99 0.83 2.16 12.55
CA GLU A 99 1.99 2.88 12.02
C GLU A 99 1.56 4.03 11.10
N ALA A 100 0.50 3.84 10.30
CA ALA A 100 -0.06 4.90 9.46
C ALA A 100 -0.59 6.08 10.30
N SER A 101 -1.33 5.78 11.38
CA SER A 101 -1.82 6.78 12.33
C SER A 101 -0.67 7.50 13.05
N ALA A 102 0.34 6.76 13.51
CA ALA A 102 1.55 7.32 14.13
C ALA A 102 2.35 8.23 13.18
N ALA A 103 2.32 7.93 11.87
CA ALA A 103 2.92 8.75 10.83
C ALA A 103 2.07 9.99 10.44
N GLY A 104 0.94 10.23 11.13
CA GLY A 104 0.13 11.43 10.99
C GLY A 104 -1.04 11.32 10.02
N LEU A 105 -1.43 10.11 9.56
CA LEU A 105 -2.71 9.97 8.87
C LEU A 105 -3.86 10.29 9.81
N ALA A 106 -4.84 11.03 9.30
CA ALA A 106 -6.06 11.31 10.02
C ALA A 106 -6.83 10.02 10.29
N GLU A 107 -7.41 9.90 11.49
CA GLU A 107 -8.26 8.77 11.86
C GLU A 107 -9.40 8.58 10.84
N SER A 108 -9.96 9.68 10.30
CA SER A 108 -11.02 9.63 9.29
C SER A 108 -10.60 8.90 7.99
N GLU A 109 -9.31 8.95 7.62
CA GLU A 109 -8.80 8.24 6.44
C GLU A 109 -8.64 6.74 6.70
N LEU A 110 -8.32 6.36 7.93
CA LEU A 110 -8.13 4.97 8.35
C LEU A 110 -9.43 4.32 8.83
N GLN A 111 -10.44 5.11 9.18
CA GLN A 111 -11.69 4.65 9.78
C GLN A 111 -12.40 3.61 8.91
N ALA A 112 -12.43 3.81 7.58
CA ALA A 112 -13.02 2.84 6.66
C ALA A 112 -12.27 1.49 6.65
N ASP A 113 -10.94 1.54 6.68
CA ASP A 113 -10.08 0.36 6.69
C ASP A 113 -10.15 -0.40 8.03
N LEU A 114 -10.18 0.35 9.14
CA LEU A 114 -10.35 -0.19 10.49
C LEU A 114 -11.75 -0.77 10.71
N ALA A 115 -12.81 -0.12 10.22
CA ALA A 115 -14.17 -0.65 10.28
C ALA A 115 -14.29 -1.97 9.49
N GLY A 116 -13.57 -2.11 8.36
CA GLY A 116 -13.49 -3.36 7.62
C GLY A 116 -12.84 -4.49 8.45
N LEU A 117 -11.76 -4.20 9.17
CA LEU A 117 -11.11 -5.14 10.08
C LEU A 117 -12.02 -5.52 11.25
N GLU A 118 -12.75 -4.57 11.82
CA GLU A 118 -13.68 -4.78 12.94
C GLU A 118 -14.83 -5.70 12.56
N LYS A 119 -15.36 -5.59 11.33
CA LYS A 119 -16.36 -6.54 10.83
C LYS A 119 -15.84 -7.98 10.76
N HIS A 120 -14.55 -8.16 10.47
CA HIS A 120 -13.95 -9.50 10.37
C HIS A 120 -13.56 -10.10 11.72
N PHE A 121 -13.14 -9.28 12.70
CA PHE A 121 -12.78 -9.75 14.04
C PHE A 121 -13.94 -9.73 15.05
N GLY A 122 -14.98 -8.92 14.81
CA GLY A 122 -16.05 -8.68 15.78
C GLY A 122 -15.52 -8.12 17.12
N PRO A 123 -16.21 -8.39 18.25
CA PRO A 123 -15.79 -7.93 19.59
C PRO A 123 -14.44 -8.50 20.06
N ALA A 124 -13.87 -9.48 19.34
CA ALA A 124 -12.55 -10.00 19.64
C ALA A 124 -11.45 -8.96 19.35
N LEU A 125 -11.68 -8.00 18.42
CA LEU A 125 -10.70 -6.94 18.17
C LEU A 125 -10.58 -5.99 19.37
N THR A 126 -11.68 -5.63 20.02
CA THR A 126 -11.66 -4.77 21.22
C THR A 126 -10.92 -5.44 22.38
N ALA A 127 -11.15 -6.74 22.59
CA ALA A 127 -10.41 -7.52 23.57
C ALA A 127 -8.92 -7.67 23.23
N TRP A 128 -8.58 -7.75 21.94
CA TRP A 128 -7.20 -7.85 21.47
C TRP A 128 -6.47 -6.50 21.51
N LYS A 129 -7.16 -5.40 21.14
CA LYS A 129 -6.69 -4.01 21.29
C LYS A 129 -6.33 -3.72 22.76
N ALA A 130 -7.18 -4.15 23.70
CA ALA A 130 -6.96 -3.98 25.13
C ALA A 130 -5.77 -4.78 25.70
N LYS A 131 -5.29 -5.82 24.99
CA LYS A 131 -4.10 -6.60 25.38
C LYS A 131 -2.78 -6.06 24.81
N LEU A 132 -2.84 -5.07 23.92
CA LEU A 132 -1.70 -4.49 23.21
C LEU A 132 -1.28 -3.11 23.73
N VAL A 133 -2.02 -2.60 24.73
CA VAL A 133 -1.72 -1.40 25.53
C VAL A 133 -1.21 -1.87 26.89
#